data_AF-A0A0S8DPG5-F1
#
_entry.id   AF-A0A0S8DPG5-F1
#
_cell.length_a   1.000
_cell.length_b   1.000
_cell.length_c   1.000
_cell.angle_alpha   90.00
_cell.angle_beta   90.00
_cell.angle_gamma   90.00
#
_symmetry.space_group_name_H-M   'P 1'
#
loop_
_entity.id
_entity.type
_entity.pdbx_description
1 polymer ?
#
loop_
_entity_poly.entity_id
_entity_poly.type
_entity_poly.pdbx_seq_one_letter_code
_entity_poly.pdbx_strand_id
1 'polypeptide(L)'
;MNAYIDQHRDSYGVEPICKVLQIAPSAYRRHAARQRNPELRSAKAKCDELLMPHIERVWQANMQVYGAEKVWRQMNREDIAVARCSVERLMRRLGLEGVRRGKKVRTTVPDTSAPCPLDR
;
A
#
# COMPACT_ATOMS: atom_id res chain seq x y z
N MET A 1 -13.91 -1.32 6.22
CA MET A 1 -14.99 -1.95 5.44
C MET A 1 -14.95 -3.47 5.49
N ASN A 2 -13.99 -4.14 4.85
CA ASN A 2 -13.93 -5.61 4.83
C ASN A 2 -13.76 -6.22 6.23
N ALA A 3 -12.92 -5.61 7.08
CA ALA A 3 -12.74 -6.05 8.47
C ALA A 3 -14.04 -6.00 9.30
N TYR A 4 -14.92 -5.03 9.05
CA TYR A 4 -16.21 -4.93 9.73
C TYR A 4 -17.16 -6.04 9.27
N ILE A 5 -17.20 -6.32 7.95
CA ILE A 5 -17.97 -7.45 7.40
C ILE A 5 -17.43 -8.76 7.99
N ASP A 6 -16.11 -8.94 8.06
CA ASP A 6 -15.50 -10.14 8.62
C ASP A 6 -15.83 -10.36 10.10
N GLN A 7 -15.89 -9.28 10.90
CA GLN A 7 -16.23 -9.34 12.33
C GLN A 7 -17.71 -9.69 12.58
N HIS A 8 -18.60 -9.26 11.71
CA HIS A 8 -20.05 -9.32 11.94
C HIS A 8 -20.80 -10.30 11.03
N ARG A 9 -20.10 -10.98 10.12
CA ARG A 9 -20.71 -11.92 9.17
C ARG A 9 -21.43 -13.09 9.84
N ASP A 10 -20.95 -13.54 11.01
CA ASP A 10 -21.52 -14.70 11.71
C ASP A 10 -22.82 -14.34 12.44
N SER A 11 -22.97 -13.08 12.88
CA SER A 11 -24.17 -12.59 13.56
C SER A 11 -25.28 -12.14 12.61
N TYR A 12 -24.94 -11.45 11.52
CA TYR A 12 -25.93 -10.79 10.65
C TYR A 12 -25.94 -11.31 9.20
N GLY A 13 -24.97 -12.14 8.82
CA GLY A 13 -24.76 -12.51 7.43
C GLY A 13 -24.13 -11.39 6.59
N VAL A 14 -23.47 -11.78 5.50
CA VAL A 14 -22.70 -10.85 4.64
C VAL A 14 -23.63 -9.93 3.83
N GLU A 15 -24.73 -10.46 3.31
CA GLU A 15 -25.61 -9.71 2.39
C GLU A 15 -26.32 -8.52 3.05
N PRO A 16 -26.88 -8.62 4.27
CA PRO A 16 -27.46 -7.48 4.97
C PRO A 16 -26.45 -6.37 5.25
N ILE A 17 -25.24 -6.72 5.69
CA ILE A 17 -24.16 -5.76 5.94
C ILE A 17 -23.76 -5.07 4.65
N CYS A 18 -23.50 -5.84 3.58
CA CYS A 18 -23.16 -5.30 2.26
C CYS A 18 -24.23 -4.35 1.72
N LYS A 19 -25.52 -4.63 1.95
CA LYS A 19 -26.63 -3.76 1.54
C LYS A 19 -26.60 -2.40 2.25
N VAL A 20 -26.40 -2.38 3.58
CA VAL A 20 -26.30 -1.12 4.36
C VAL A 20 -25.07 -0.32 3.94
N LEU A 21 -23.95 -1.02 3.75
CA LEU A 21 -22.68 -0.44 3.35
C LEU A 21 -22.62 -0.01 1.88
N GLN A 22 -23.66 -0.28 1.08
CA GLN A 22 -23.73 -0.03 -0.37
C GLN A 22 -22.57 -0.68 -1.14
N ILE A 23 -22.23 -1.92 -0.79
CA ILE A 23 -21.17 -2.72 -1.43
C ILE A 23 -21.80 -3.97 -2.05
N ALA A 24 -21.36 -4.33 -3.26
CA ALA A 24 -21.78 -5.59 -3.87
C ALA A 24 -21.25 -6.80 -3.08
N PRO A 25 -22.10 -7.76 -2.65
CA PRO A 25 -21.66 -8.97 -1.94
C PRO A 25 -20.61 -9.79 -2.73
N SER A 26 -20.72 -9.78 -4.07
CA SER A 26 -19.75 -10.41 -4.97
C SER A 26 -18.34 -9.80 -4.86
N ALA A 27 -18.24 -8.49 -4.65
CA ALA A 27 -16.96 -7.81 -4.47
C ALA A 27 -16.29 -8.23 -3.15
N TYR A 28 -17.06 -8.31 -2.06
CA TYR A 28 -16.56 -8.83 -0.78
C TYR A 28 -16.14 -10.30 -0.90
N ARG A 29 -16.97 -11.17 -1.49
CA ARG A 29 -16.64 -12.59 -1.69
C ARG A 29 -15.37 -12.77 -2.52
N ARG A 30 -15.18 -11.96 -3.58
CA ARG A 30 -13.95 -11.95 -4.39
C ARG A 30 -12.73 -11.52 -3.57
N HIS A 31 -12.86 -10.51 -2.71
CA HIS A 31 -11.80 -10.11 -1.79
C HIS A 31 -11.47 -11.24 -0.80
N ALA A 32 -12.47 -11.81 -0.14
CA ALA A 32 -12.30 -12.91 0.80
C ALA A 32 -11.70 -14.17 0.13
N ALA A 33 -12.02 -14.43 -1.14
CA ALA A 33 -11.41 -15.51 -1.91
C ALA A 33 -9.92 -15.25 -2.21
N ARG A 34 -9.55 -14.01 -2.60
CA ARG A 34 -8.13 -13.63 -2.81
C ARG A 34 -7.30 -13.63 -1.53
N GLN A 35 -7.93 -13.39 -0.38
CA GLN A 35 -7.27 -13.48 0.92
C GLN A 35 -6.98 -14.94 1.29
N ARG A 36 -7.97 -15.83 1.11
CA ARG A 36 -7.84 -17.27 1.41
C ARG A 36 -6.94 -18.03 0.44
N ASN A 37 -7.00 -17.68 -0.85
CA ASN A 37 -6.24 -18.34 -1.90
C ASN A 37 -5.25 -17.33 -2.52
N PRO A 38 -3.98 -17.33 -2.08
CA PRO A 38 -2.94 -16.46 -2.63
C PRO A 38 -2.77 -16.62 -4.15
N GLU A 39 -3.11 -17.78 -4.70
CA GLU A 39 -3.03 -18.05 -6.13
C GLU A 39 -3.95 -17.17 -6.99
N LEU A 40 -5.10 -16.75 -6.44
CA LEU A 40 -6.08 -15.88 -7.12
C LEU A 40 -5.66 -14.40 -7.12
N ARG A 41 -4.55 -14.06 -6.48
CA ARG A 41 -3.98 -12.70 -6.50
C ARG A 41 -3.32 -12.44 -7.85
N SER A 42 -3.31 -11.17 -8.26
CA SER A 42 -2.64 -10.77 -9.49
C SER A 42 -1.13 -11.07 -9.41
N ALA A 43 -0.50 -11.32 -10.56
CA ALA A 43 0.95 -11.56 -10.62
C ALA A 43 1.74 -10.42 -9.94
N LYS A 44 1.31 -9.17 -10.14
CA LYS A 44 1.89 -8.00 -9.48
C LYS A 44 1.83 -8.07 -7.95
N ALA A 45 0.68 -8.47 -7.38
CA ALA A 45 0.54 -8.60 -5.93
C ALA A 45 1.43 -9.70 -5.36
N LYS A 46 1.58 -10.82 -6.09
CA LYS A 46 2.52 -11.89 -5.72
C LYS A 46 3.98 -11.39 -5.74
N CYS A 47 4.40 -10.70 -6.80
CA CYS A 47 5.74 -10.11 -6.86
C CYS A 47 5.97 -9.10 -5.74
N ASP A 48 4.99 -8.24 -5.46
CA ASP A 48 5.07 -7.28 -4.35
C ASP A 48 5.27 -7.99 -3.00
N GLU A 49 4.53 -9.08 -2.76
CA GLU A 49 4.66 -9.89 -1.54
C GLU A 49 6.03 -10.52 -1.37
N LEU A 50 6.67 -10.93 -2.46
CA LEU A 50 8.05 -11.41 -2.44
C LEU A 50 9.06 -10.28 -2.18
N LEU A 51 8.80 -9.08 -2.70
CA LEU A 51 9.73 -7.93 -2.57
C LEU A 51 9.65 -7.22 -1.21
N MET A 52 8.49 -7.20 -0.55
CA MET A 52 8.29 -6.51 0.73
C MET A 52 9.30 -6.95 1.82
N PRO A 53 9.55 -8.26 2.05
CA PRO A 53 10.56 -8.70 3.01
C PRO A 53 11.99 -8.24 2.69
N HIS A 54 12.37 -8.17 1.41
CA HIS A 54 13.69 -7.69 1.01
C HIS A 54 13.85 -6.19 1.29
N ILE A 55 12.80 -5.40 1.04
CA ILE A 55 12.76 -3.96 1.34
C ILE A 55 12.90 -3.75 2.85
N GLU A 56 12.13 -4.49 3.66
CA GLU A 56 12.20 -4.41 5.13
C GLU A 56 13.58 -4.81 5.66
N ARG A 57 14.14 -5.93 5.18
CA ARG A 57 15.50 -6.37 5.57
C ARG A 57 16.53 -5.29 5.29
N VAL A 58 16.55 -4.74 4.08
CA VAL A 58 17.51 -3.69 3.70
C VAL A 58 17.33 -2.44 4.56
N TRP A 59 16.08 -2.04 4.82
CA TRP A 59 15.78 -0.88 5.64
C TRP A 59 16.22 -1.07 7.10
N GLN A 60 15.92 -2.22 7.71
CA GLN A 60 16.34 -2.57 9.07
C GLN A 60 17.86 -2.69 9.20
N ALA A 61 18.52 -3.36 8.24
CA ALA A 61 19.97 -3.50 8.23
C ALA A 61 20.71 -2.15 8.16
N ASN A 62 20.07 -1.13 7.61
CA ASN A 62 20.62 0.22 7.49
C ASN A 62 20.09 1.18 8.59
N MET A 63 19.73 0.65 9.75
CA MET A 63 19.24 1.41 10.92
C MET A 63 18.09 2.35 10.57
N GLN A 64 17.25 1.98 9.61
CA GLN A 64 16.08 2.77 9.19
C GLN A 64 16.41 4.13 8.58
N VAL A 65 17.70 4.40 8.30
CA VAL A 65 18.17 5.66 7.71
C VAL A 65 17.83 5.73 6.22
N TYR A 66 17.73 4.58 5.55
CA TYR A 66 17.58 4.54 4.10
C TYR A 66 16.15 4.87 3.67
N GLY A 67 16.00 5.90 2.84
CA GLY A 67 14.76 6.14 2.10
C GLY A 67 14.67 5.29 0.83
N ALA A 68 13.56 5.39 0.11
CA ALA A 68 13.27 4.56 -1.06
C ALA A 68 14.36 4.54 -2.13
N GLU A 69 15.01 5.67 -2.43
CA GLU A 69 16.08 5.69 -3.41
C GLU A 69 17.32 4.91 -2.95
N LYS A 70 17.68 4.99 -1.65
CA LYS A 70 18.83 4.26 -1.10
C LYS A 70 18.53 2.77 -0.99
N VAL A 71 17.32 2.42 -0.57
CA VAL A 71 16.86 1.01 -0.56
C VAL A 71 16.88 0.44 -1.97
N TRP A 72 16.35 1.15 -2.96
CA TRP A 72 16.37 0.72 -4.36
C TRP A 72 17.80 0.49 -4.88
N ARG A 73 18.72 1.43 -4.63
CA ARG A 73 20.13 1.26 -5.00
C ARG A 73 20.76 0.04 -4.31
N GLN A 74 20.44 -0.19 -3.04
CA GLN A 74 20.95 -1.33 -2.29
C GLN A 74 20.38 -2.66 -2.81
N MET A 75 19.09 -2.72 -3.14
CA MET A 75 18.48 -3.89 -3.77
C MET A 75 19.12 -4.23 -5.12
N ASN A 76 19.39 -3.23 -5.96
CA ASN A 76 20.08 -3.44 -7.23
C ASN A 76 21.53 -3.93 -7.05
N ARG A 77 22.22 -3.54 -5.97
CA ARG A 77 23.57 -4.06 -5.64
C ARG A 77 23.55 -5.51 -5.20
N GLU A 78 22.42 -6.00 -4.72
CA GLU A 78 22.20 -7.38 -4.32
C GLU A 78 21.55 -8.20 -5.45
N ASP A 79 21.62 -7.70 -6.69
CA ASP A 79 21.06 -8.30 -7.91
C ASP A 79 19.54 -8.53 -7.89
N ILE A 80 18.82 -7.82 -7.01
CA ILE A 80 17.35 -7.85 -6.98
C ILE A 80 16.81 -6.74 -7.89
N ALA A 81 16.51 -7.10 -9.14
CA ALA A 81 16.01 -6.17 -10.14
C ALA A 81 14.60 -5.66 -9.79
N VAL A 82 14.50 -4.41 -9.31
CA VAL A 82 13.22 -3.77 -8.98
C VAL A 82 13.17 -2.35 -9.54
N ALA A 83 12.03 -1.96 -10.09
CA ALA A 83 11.78 -0.59 -10.49
C ALA A 83 11.73 0.34 -9.25
N ARG A 84 12.36 1.52 -9.33
CA ARG A 84 12.36 2.53 -8.26
C ARG A 84 10.95 2.86 -7.76
N CYS A 85 9.99 3.03 -8.68
CA CYS A 85 8.59 3.33 -8.35
C CYS A 85 7.90 2.21 -7.56
N SER A 86 8.32 0.95 -7.74
CA SER A 86 7.82 -0.18 -6.95
C SER A 86 8.33 -0.11 -5.52
N VAL A 87 9.62 0.18 -5.32
CA VAL A 87 10.19 0.36 -3.97
C VAL A 87 9.52 1.51 -3.23
N GLU A 88 9.39 2.69 -3.89
CA GLU A 88 8.72 3.85 -3.30
C GLU A 88 7.28 3.55 -2.87
N ARG A 89 6.51 2.87 -3.73
CA ARG A 89 5.14 2.48 -3.45
C ARG A 89 5.05 1.46 -2.32
N LEU A 90 5.91 0.44 -2.31
CA LEU A 90 5.91 -0.60 -1.29
C LEU A 90 6.35 -0.07 0.08
N MET A 91 7.37 0.79 0.13
CA MET A 91 7.76 1.48 1.36
C MET A 91 6.60 2.32 1.92
N ARG A 92 5.90 3.09 1.09
CA ARG A 92 4.70 3.84 1.53
C ARG A 92 3.60 2.90 2.07
N ARG A 93 3.35 1.77 1.40
CA ARG A 93 2.36 0.78 1.83
C ARG A 93 2.72 0.15 3.19
N LEU A 94 4.00 -0.06 3.45
CA LEU A 94 4.52 -0.61 4.71
C LEU A 94 4.71 0.46 5.80
N GLY A 95 4.55 1.75 5.47
CA GLY A 95 4.84 2.85 6.41
C GLY A 95 6.34 3.04 6.68
N LEU A 96 7.22 2.53 5.81
CA LEU A 96 8.66 2.68 5.94
C LEU A 96 9.11 4.01 5.36
N GLU A 97 9.83 4.78 6.16
CA GLU A 97 10.44 6.03 5.74
C GLU A 97 11.91 6.06 6.13
N GLY A 98 12.72 6.70 5.29
CA GLY A 98 14.11 6.97 5.64
C GLY A 98 14.23 8.24 6.46
N VAL A 99 15.26 8.32 7.30
CA VAL A 99 15.57 9.52 8.08
C VAL A 99 15.80 10.73 7.18
N ARG A 100 15.14 11.84 7.50
CA ARG A 100 15.32 13.14 6.85
C ARG A 100 15.82 14.13 7.90
N ARG A 101 16.84 14.92 7.56
CA ARG A 101 17.28 16.03 8.40
C ARG A 101 16.36 17.23 8.17
N GLY A 102 15.86 17.83 9.25
CA GLY A 102 15.00 19.01 9.22
C GLY A 102 13.50 18.72 9.13
N LYS A 103 12.69 19.75 9.37
CA LYS A 103 11.22 19.68 9.26
C LYS A 103 10.82 19.63 7.79
N LYS A 104 9.83 18.81 7.45
CA LYS A 104 9.15 18.90 6.15
C LYS A 104 8.35 20.20 6.12
N VAL A 105 8.94 21.26 5.57
CA VAL A 105 8.25 22.55 5.41
C VAL A 105 7.35 22.45 4.18
N ARG A 106 6.03 22.36 4.39
CA ARG A 106 5.05 22.70 3.36
C ARG A 106 4.80 24.19 3.48
N THR A 107 5.47 24.97 2.63
CA THR A 107 5.31 26.43 2.58
C THR A 107 3.93 26.83 2.06
N THR A 108 3.30 25.96 1.27
CA THR A 108 2.02 26.24 0.62
C THR A 108 1.06 25.09 0.86
N VAL A 109 -0.07 25.39 1.50
CA VAL A 109 -1.26 24.53 1.51
C VAL A 109 -2.19 25.12 0.46
N PRO A 110 -2.51 24.39 -0.62
CA PRO A 110 -3.43 24.91 -1.62
C PRO A 110 -4.81 25.12 -0.98
N ASP A 111 -5.41 26.28 -1.23
CA ASP A 111 -6.78 26.54 -0.87
C ASP A 111 -7.71 25.79 -1.83
N THR A 112 -8.32 24.72 -1.34
CA THR A 112 -9.29 23.92 -2.10
C THR A 112 -10.62 24.63 -2.37
N SER A 113 -10.87 25.78 -1.72
CA SER A 113 -12.04 26.62 -1.98
C SER A 113 -11.84 27.60 -3.14
N ALA A 114 -10.60 27.83 -3.56
CA ALA A 114 -10.31 28.77 -4.64
C ALA A 114 -10.65 28.11 -6.00
N PRO A 115 -11.41 28.80 -6.89
CA PRO A 115 -11.68 28.28 -8.22
C PRO A 115 -10.36 28.12 -8.98
N CYS A 116 -10.08 26.89 -9.45
CA CYS A 116 -8.94 26.65 -10.32
C CYS A 116 -9.17 27.36 -11.66
N PRO A 117 -8.19 28.12 -12.18
CA PRO A 117 -8.32 28.74 -13.50
C PRO A 117 -8.50 27.65 -14.57
N LEU A 118 -9.41 27.89 -15.51
CA LEU A 118 -9.63 26.99 -16.65
C LEU A 118 -8.42 27.06 -17.58
N ASP A 119 -7.76 25.91 -17.79
CA ASP A 119 -6.71 25.78 -18.81
C ASP A 119 -7.32 26.11 -20.19
N ARG A 120 -6.61 26.95 -20.95
CA ARG A 120 -7.03 27.52 -22.23
C ARG A 120 -6.65 26.64 -23.41
#